data_AF-A0A733M165-F1
#
_entry.id   AF-A0A733M165-F1
#
_cell.length_a   1.000
_cell.length_b   1.000
_cell.length_c   1.000
_cell.angle_alpha   90.00
_cell.angle_beta   90.00
_cell.angle_gamma   90.00
#
_symmetry.space_group_name_H-M   'P 1'
#
loop_
_entity.id
_entity.type
_entity.pdbx_description
1 polymer ?
#
loop_
_entity_poly.entity_id
_entity_poly.type
_entity_poly.pdbx_seq_one_letter_code
_entity_poly.pdbx_strand_id
1 'polypeptide(L)'
;MELIRYADINSDLYRHIWVVGDIHGCYSLLLTRLAQLNFSPDTDLLISTGDNIDRGKENLETLRLLNTPWFISVVGNHEAMALDAFETQDGNFWYV
;
A
#
# COMPACT_ATOMS: atom_id res chain seq x y z
N MET A 1 10.03 -5.91 17.09
CA MET A 1 8.88 -6.48 16.35
C MET A 1 9.46 -7.08 15.08
N GLU A 2 9.41 -8.40 14.90
CA GLU A 2 9.95 -9.01 13.68
C GLU A 2 9.12 -8.52 12.49
N LEU A 3 9.69 -7.63 11.67
CA LEU A 3 9.16 -7.33 10.35
C LEU A 3 9.09 -8.65 9.58
N ILE A 4 7.89 -8.99 9.10
CA ILE A 4 7.72 -10.06 8.12
C ILE A 4 8.66 -9.75 6.95
N ARG A 5 9.64 -10.62 6.72
CA ARG A 5 10.71 -10.39 5.73
C ARG A 5 10.28 -10.70 4.31
N TYR A 6 9.26 -11.55 4.14
CA TYR A 6 8.65 -11.90 2.86
C TYR A 6 7.28 -12.54 3.10
N ALA A 7 6.38 -12.44 2.13
CA ALA A 7 5.08 -13.11 2.12
C ALA A 7 5.01 -14.01 0.88
N ASP A 8 4.72 -15.30 1.08
CA ASP A 8 4.49 -16.23 -0.03
C ASP A 8 3.03 -16.13 -0.48
N ILE A 9 2.83 -15.92 -1.77
CA ILE A 9 1.50 -15.76 -2.38
C ILE A 9 1.21 -17.00 -3.21
N ASN A 10 0.18 -17.75 -2.83
CA ASN A 10 -0.36 -18.82 -3.67
C ASN A 10 -1.23 -18.20 -4.78
N SER A 11 -0.72 -18.19 -6.01
CA SER A 11 -1.41 -17.60 -7.15
C SER A 11 -2.72 -18.30 -7.51
N ASP A 12 -2.89 -19.58 -7.15
CA ASP A 12 -4.10 -20.35 -7.50
C ASP A 12 -5.35 -19.83 -6.76
N LEU A 13 -5.18 -19.01 -5.73
CA LEU A 13 -6.27 -18.41 -4.96
C LEU A 13 -6.88 -17.17 -5.64
N TYR A 14 -6.24 -16.65 -6.70
CA TYR A 14 -6.61 -15.37 -7.30
C TYR A 14 -6.89 -15.52 -8.79
N ARG A 15 -7.90 -14.79 -9.27
CA ARG A 15 -8.22 -14.67 -10.70
C ARG A 15 -7.15 -13.86 -11.42
N HIS A 16 -6.81 -12.69 -10.88
CA HIS A 16 -5.70 -11.84 -11.33
C HIS A 16 -4.88 -11.31 -10.16
N ILE A 17 -3.60 -11.12 -10.41
CA ILE A 17 -2.68 -10.42 -9.50
C ILE A 17 -2.13 -9.21 -10.24
N TRP A 18 -2.33 -8.04 -9.65
CA TRP A 18 -1.89 -6.76 -10.20
C TRP A 18 -0.78 -6.19 -9.32
N VAL A 19 0.12 -5.43 -9.94
CA VAL A 19 1.15 -4.66 -9.23
C VAL A 19 0.94 -3.19 -9.53
N VAL A 20 0.98 -2.36 -8.49
CA VAL A 20 0.90 -0.90 -8.60
C VAL A 20 2.16 -0.27 -8.00
N GLY A 21 2.63 0.78 -8.67
CA GLY A 21 3.69 1.64 -8.16
C GLY A 21 3.20 2.56 -7.04
N ASP A 22 3.96 3.62 -6.78
CA ASP A 22 3.73 4.59 -5.72
C ASP A 22 2.32 5.20 -5.81
N ILE A 23 1.55 5.08 -4.72
CA ILE A 23 0.16 5.56 -4.65
C ILE A 23 0.11 6.98 -4.08
N HIS A 24 0.99 7.30 -3.13
CA HIS A 24 1.13 8.64 -2.53
C HIS A 24 -0.20 9.32 -2.23
N GLY A 25 -1.08 8.66 -1.48
CA GLY A 25 -2.37 9.22 -1.09
C GLY A 25 -3.32 9.56 -2.26
N CYS A 26 -3.13 8.99 -3.45
CA CYS A 26 -4.00 9.15 -4.62
C CYS A 26 -5.07 8.05 -4.69
N TYR A 27 -5.77 7.82 -3.58
CA TYR A 27 -6.76 6.75 -3.42
C TYR A 27 -7.85 6.74 -4.50
N SER A 28 -8.46 7.89 -4.79
CA SER A 28 -9.52 8.00 -5.79
C SER A 28 -9.01 7.67 -7.20
N LEU A 29 -7.77 8.05 -7.52
CA LEU A 29 -7.14 7.70 -8.80
C LEU A 29 -6.93 6.19 -8.90
N LEU A 30 -6.41 5.57 -7.84
CA LEU A 30 -6.24 4.13 -7.77
C LEU A 30 -7.56 3.40 -8.05
N LEU A 31 -8.63 3.72 -7.30
CA LEU A 31 -9.94 3.09 -7.49
C LEU A 31 -10.48 3.28 -8.91
N THR A 32 -10.26 4.45 -9.50
CA THR A 32 -10.67 4.72 -10.89
C THR A 32 -9.93 3.80 -11.87
N ARG A 33 -8.63 3.55 -11.67
CA ARG A 33 -7.84 2.64 -12.51
C ARG A 33 -8.23 1.18 -12.31
N LEU A 34 -8.47 0.76 -11.08
CA LEU A 34 -8.94 -0.60 -10.78
C LEU A 34 -10.31 -0.87 -11.41
N ALA A 35 -11.23 0.10 -11.36
CA ALA A 35 -12.52 0.01 -12.03
C ALA A 35 -12.37 -0.14 -13.55
N GLN A 36 -11.44 0.59 -14.19
CA GLN A 36 -11.14 0.45 -15.63
C GLN A 36 -10.60 -0.93 -16.02
N LEU A 37 -9.95 -1.63 -15.08
CA LEU A 37 -9.42 -2.98 -15.26
C LEU A 37 -10.45 -4.08 -14.90
N ASN A 38 -11.67 -3.70 -14.50
CA ASN A 38 -12.67 -4.61 -13.93
C ASN A 38 -12.10 -5.45 -12.77
N PHE A 39 -11.30 -4.81 -11.91
CA PHE A 39 -10.75 -5.41 -10.71
C PHE A 39 -11.87 -5.87 -9.76
N SER A 40 -11.74 -7.08 -9.23
CA SER A 40 -12.69 -7.68 -8.29
C SER A 40 -12.01 -7.94 -6.95
N PRO A 41 -12.29 -7.14 -5.91
CA PRO A 41 -11.70 -7.33 -4.57
C PRO A 41 -11.97 -8.70 -3.93
N ASP A 42 -12.98 -9.44 -4.40
CA ASP A 42 -13.33 -10.77 -3.89
C ASP A 42 -12.48 -11.88 -4.51
N THR A 43 -11.84 -11.62 -5.66
CA THR A 43 -11.14 -12.66 -6.45
C THR A 43 -9.78 -12.23 -6.99
N ASP A 44 -9.45 -10.94 -6.99
CA ASP A 44 -8.18 -10.38 -7.46
C ASP A 44 -7.32 -9.91 -6.28
N LEU A 45 -6.01 -9.87 -6.49
CA LEU A 45 -5.03 -9.32 -5.56
C LEU A 45 -4.37 -8.08 -6.15
N LEU A 46 -4.16 -7.05 -5.34
CA LEU A 46 -3.34 -5.89 -5.66
C LEU A 46 -2.11 -5.86 -4.74
N ILE A 47 -0.93 -5.81 -5.36
CA ILE A 47 0.37 -5.69 -4.69
C ILE A 47 0.90 -4.26 -4.91
N SER A 48 1.10 -3.51 -3.84
CA SER A 48 1.78 -2.21 -3.88
C SER A 48 3.28 -2.38 -3.67
N THR A 49 4.07 -1.61 -4.42
CA THR A 49 5.53 -1.52 -4.26
C THR A 49 5.97 -0.62 -3.09
N GLY A 50 5.04 -0.12 -2.28
CA GLY A 50 5.31 0.85 -1.21
C GLY A 50 4.97 2.28 -1.61
N ASP A 51 5.35 3.25 -0.79
CA ASP A 51 5.10 4.68 -0.99
C ASP A 51 3.61 4.96 -1.23
N ASN A 52 2.79 4.45 -0.31
CA ASN A 52 1.35 4.58 -0.32
C ASN A 52 0.90 5.92 0.28
N ILE A 53 1.70 6.52 1.15
CA ILE A 53 1.40 7.77 1.85
C ILE A 53 2.26 8.94 1.36
N ASP A 54 1.98 10.11 1.93
CA ASP A 54 2.55 11.42 1.61
C ASP A 54 2.19 11.95 0.22
N ARG A 55 2.46 13.25 0.01
CA ARG A 55 2.20 14.05 -1.21
C ARG A 55 0.72 14.23 -1.58
N GLY A 56 -0.07 13.17 -1.60
CA GLY A 56 -1.50 13.20 -1.90
C GLY A 56 -2.38 13.62 -0.73
N LYS A 57 -3.69 13.65 -0.98
CA LYS A 57 -4.69 14.13 -0.03
C LYS A 57 -5.40 13.01 0.74
N GLU A 58 -5.40 11.80 0.18
CA GLU A 58 -6.20 10.66 0.65
C GLU A 58 -5.30 9.59 1.30
N ASN A 59 -4.34 10.04 2.11
CA ASN A 59 -3.34 9.16 2.74
C ASN A 59 -3.99 8.16 3.71
N LEU A 60 -4.98 8.61 4.48
CA LEU A 60 -5.66 7.75 5.45
C LEU A 60 -6.51 6.69 4.75
N GLU A 61 -7.19 7.06 3.67
CA GLU A 61 -7.95 6.16 2.82
C GLU A 61 -7.03 5.12 2.18
N THR A 62 -5.86 5.54 1.69
CA THR A 62 -4.85 4.63 1.13
C THR A 62 -4.30 3.68 2.20
N LEU A 63 -3.97 4.16 3.40
CA LEU A 63 -3.54 3.30 4.51
C LEU A 63 -4.61 2.28 4.93
N ARG A 64 -5.89 2.64 4.85
CA ARG A 64 -6.98 1.71 5.19
C ARG A 64 -7.01 0.48 4.27
N LEU A 65 -6.42 0.56 3.08
CA LEU A 65 -6.30 -0.60 2.17
C LEU A 65 -5.50 -1.74 2.81
N LEU A 66 -4.52 -1.44 3.68
CA LEU A 66 -3.73 -2.46 4.39
C LEU A 66 -4.57 -3.35 5.31
N ASN A 67 -5.80 -2.94 5.64
CA ASN A 67 -6.74 -3.75 6.43
C ASN A 67 -7.68 -4.61 5.56
N THR A 68 -7.45 -4.65 4.25
CA THR A 68 -8.27 -5.42 3.31
C THR A 68 -7.52 -6.68 2.84
N PRO A 69 -8.22 -7.79 2.58
CA PRO A 69 -7.56 -9.06 2.20
C PRO A 69 -7.02 -9.05 0.76
N TRP A 70 -7.46 -8.11 -0.07
CA TRP A 70 -7.12 -8.00 -1.49
C TRP A 70 -5.99 -7.01 -1.77
N PHE A 71 -5.43 -6.38 -0.73
CA PHE A 71 -4.34 -5.43 -0.86
C PHE A 71 -3.17 -5.84 0.03
N ILE A 72 -2.00 -5.99 -0.58
CA ILE A 72 -0.74 -6.20 0.13
C ILE A 72 0.26 -5.15 -0.31
N SER A 73 1.16 -4.76 0.59
CA SER A 73 2.20 -3.79 0.27
C SER A 73 3.53 -4.24 0.86
N VAL A 74 4.60 -3.98 0.13
CA VAL A 74 5.92 -3.85 0.76
C VAL A 74 6.04 -2.47 1.42
N VAL A 75 7.03 -2.29 2.30
CA VAL A 75 7.30 -1.01 2.96
C VAL A 75 8.15 -0.15 2.02
N GLY A 76 7.64 1.03 1.63
CA GLY A 76 8.40 2.03 0.88
C GLY A 76 9.22 2.93 1.81
N ASN A 77 10.00 3.86 1.24
CA ASN A 77 10.79 4.80 2.05
C ASN A 77 9.89 5.79 2.80
N HIS A 78 8.74 6.17 2.24
CA HIS A 78 7.80 7.06 2.94
C HIS A 78 7.19 6.38 4.18
N GLU A 79 6.79 5.11 4.09
CA GLU A 79 6.36 4.36 5.27
C GLU A 79 7.50 4.15 6.27
N ALA A 80 8.73 3.86 5.80
CA ALA A 80 9.88 3.70 6.68
C ALA A 80 10.19 4.98 7.48
N MET A 81 10.20 6.14 6.81
CA MET A 81 10.40 7.44 7.45
C MET A 81 9.29 7.78 8.45
N ALA A 82 8.03 7.46 8.12
CA ALA A 82 6.91 7.60 9.04
C ALA A 82 7.11 6.75 10.30
N LEU A 83 7.45 5.47 10.14
CA LEU A 83 7.73 4.55 11.24
C LEU A 83 8.89 5.05 12.10
N ASP A 84 10.01 5.47 11.50
CA ASP A 84 11.17 6.01 12.20
C ASP A 84 10.79 7.26 13.02
N ALA A 85 10.02 8.19 12.45
CA ALA A 85 9.55 9.37 13.17
C ALA A 85 8.61 9.03 14.35
N PHE A 86 7.75 8.02 14.19
CA PHE A 86 6.91 7.53 15.29
C PHE A 86 7.72 6.82 16.38
N GLU A 87 8.67 5.97 16.01
CA GLU A 87 9.51 5.22 16.96
C GLU A 87 10.44 6.16 17.75
N THR A 88 11.04 7.13 17.08
CA THR A 88 11.95 8.11 17.70
C THR A 88 11.22 9.26 18.39
N GLN A 89 9.93 9.45 18.11
CA GLN A 89 9.14 10.63 18.47
C GLN A 89 9.76 11.95 17.95
N ASP A 90 10.55 11.87 16.88
CA ASP A 90 11.16 13.02 16.23
C ASP A 90 10.63 13.14 14.80
N GLY A 91 9.72 14.12 14.60
CA GLY A 91 9.13 14.39 13.30
C GLY A 91 10.12 14.73 12.20
N ASN A 92 11.37 15.13 12.54
CA ASN A 92 12.42 15.43 11.56
C ASN A 92 12.78 14.25 10.66
N PHE A 93 12.58 13.01 11.12
CA PHE A 93 12.79 11.81 10.29
C PHE A 93 11.76 11.67 9.16
N TRP A 94 10.64 12.40 9.22
CA TRP A 94 9.58 12.36 8.21
C TRP A 94 9.53 13.62 7.33
N TYR A 95 10.34 14.64 7.64
CA TYR A 95 10.42 15.87 6.83
C TYR A 95 11.54 15.76 5.79
N VAL A 96 11.27 15.11 4.64
CA VAL A 96 12.19 15.06 3.47
C VAL A 96 11.45 15.10 2.12
#